data_AF-A0AAV4XC28-F1
#
_entry.id   AF-A0AAV4XC28-F1
#
_cell.length_a   1.000
_cell.length_b   1.000
_cell.length_c   1.000
_cell.angle_alpha   90.00
_cell.angle_beta   90.00
_cell.angle_gamma   90.00
#
_symmetry.space_group_name_H-M   'P 1'
#
loop_
_entity.id
_entity.type
_entity.pdbx_description
1 polymer ?
#
loop_
_entity_poly.entity_id
_entity_poly.type
_entity_poly.pdbx_seq_one_letter_code
_entity_poly.pdbx_strand_id
1 'polypeptide(L)' 'MRYKDELKDKIAEISNQHKEDIRIKLAGEQLKIFPANSDVHRSIARYLTEQQLKYYVITPKTNARSKAVLKGLPV' A
#
# COMPACT_ATOMS: atom_id res chain seq x y z
N MET A 1 13.89 -10.02 -5.69
CA MET A 1 12.59 -10.72 -5.96
C MET A 1 11.73 -11.02 -4.72
N ARG A 2 12.29 -11.37 -3.54
CA ARG A 2 11.53 -11.81 -2.35
C ARG A 2 10.62 -10.75 -1.70
N TYR A 3 11.05 -9.49 -1.74
CA TYR A 3 10.43 -8.39 -0.99
C TYR A 3 9.02 -8.00 -1.50
N LYS A 4 8.77 -8.19 -2.79
CA LYS A 4 7.48 -7.86 -3.41
C LYS A 4 6.38 -8.84 -3.00
N ASP A 5 6.74 -10.10 -2.78
CA ASP A 5 5.79 -11.13 -2.33
C ASP A 5 5.45 -10.95 -0.86
N GLU A 6 6.44 -10.65 -0.01
CA GLU A 6 6.20 -10.30 1.40
C GLU A 6 5.26 -9.09 1.55
N LEU A 7 5.46 -8.07 0.71
CA LEU A 7 4.61 -6.88 0.74
C LEU A 7 3.16 -7.18 0.30
N LYS A 8 2.99 -8.08 -0.69
CA LYS A 8 1.67 -8.53 -1.11
C LYS A 8 0.98 -9.35 -0.03
N ASP A 9 1.70 -10.29 0.60
CA ASP A 9 1.17 -11.10 1.68
C ASP A 9 0.73 -10.23 2.85
N LYS A 10 1.53 -9.23 3.23
CA LYS A 10 1.15 -8.31 4.30
C LYS A 10 -0.06 -7.45 3.94
N ILE A 11 -0.16 -6.98 2.70
CA ILE A 11 -1.34 -6.24 2.25
C ILE A 11 -2.58 -7.15 2.23
N ALA A 12 -2.44 -8.42 1.82
CA ALA A 12 -3.53 -9.39 1.88
C ALA A 12 -3.97 -9.67 3.33
N GLU A 13 -3.03 -9.73 4.27
CA GLU A 13 -3.35 -9.84 5.70
C GLU A 13 -4.13 -8.61 6.21
N ILE A 14 -3.68 -7.39 5.86
CA ILE A 14 -4.39 -6.15 6.22
C ILE A 14 -5.80 -6.14 5.59
N SER A 15 -5.93 -6.58 4.34
CA SER A 15 -7.22 -6.71 3.65
C SER A 15 -8.16 -7.65 4.41
N ASN A 16 -7.67 -8.81 4.83
CA ASN A 16 -8.44 -9.78 5.62
C ASN A 16 -8.80 -9.27 7.02
N GLN A 17 -7.88 -8.59 7.71
CA GLN A 17 -8.11 -8.03 9.04
C GLN A 17 -9.22 -6.99 9.03
N HIS A 18 -9.24 -6.14 8.00
CA HIS A 18 -10.25 -5.10 7.84
C HIS A 18 -11.50 -5.56 7.07
N LYS A 19 -11.50 -6.78 6.50
CA LYS A 19 -12.53 -7.32 5.59
C LYS A 19 -12.83 -6.39 4.41
N GLU A 20 -11.79 -5.73 3.91
CA GLU A 20 -11.90 -4.66 2.92
C GLU A 20 -10.98 -4.93 1.73
N ASP A 21 -11.45 -4.66 0.52
CA ASP A 21 -10.68 -4.91 -0.71
C ASP A 21 -9.54 -3.90 -0.87
N ILE A 22 -8.31 -4.40 -1.04
CA ILE A 22 -7.14 -3.57 -1.31
C ILE A 22 -6.62 -3.88 -2.70
N ARG A 23 -6.71 -2.88 -3.58
CA ARG A 23 -6.15 -3.01 -4.93
C ARG A 23 -4.67 -2.69 -4.92
N ILE A 24 -3.87 -3.53 -5.54
CA ILE A 24 -2.43 -3.30 -5.73
C ILE A 24 -2.15 -3.29 -7.22
N LYS A 25 -1.44 -2.27 -7.71
CA LYS A 25 -0.94 -2.19 -9.09
C LYS A 25 0.55 -1.94 -9.09
N LEU A 26 1.28 -2.78 -9.81
CA LEU A 26 2.67 -2.52 -10.15
C LEU A 26 2.71 -1.63 -11.41
N ALA A 27 3.45 -0.53 -11.36
CA ALA A 27 3.67 0.36 -12.49
C ALA A 27 5.17 0.66 -12.60
N GLY A 28 5.88 -0.15 -13.39
CA GLY A 28 7.35 -0.12 -13.45
C GLY A 28 7.95 -0.49 -12.08
N GLU A 29 8.85 0.36 -11.58
CA GLU A 29 9.50 0.21 -10.26
C GLU A 29 8.65 0.73 -9.08
N GLN A 30 7.40 1.14 -9.34
CA GLN A 30 6.49 1.67 -8.33
C GLN A 30 5.38 0.69 -8.01
N LEU A 31 5.08 0.54 -6.72
CA LEU A 31 3.92 -0.21 -6.27
C LEU A 31 2.84 0.76 -5.79
N LYS A 32 1.71 0.78 -6.46
CA LYS A 32 0.55 1.61 -6.13
C LYS A 32 -0.46 0.78 -5.35
N ILE A 33 -0.74 1.18 -4.13
CA ILE A 33 -1.68 0.54 -3.22
C ILE A 33 -2.90 1.44 -3.04
N PHE A 34 -4.06 0.85 -3.24
CA PHE A 34 -5.36 1.51 -3.27
C PHE A 34 -6.20 0.94 -2.10
N PRO A 35 -6.07 1.53 -0.90
CA PRO A 35 -6.88 1.13 0.24
C PRO A 35 -8.37 1.49 0.01
N ALA A 36 -9.27 0.66 0.55
CA ALA A 36 -10.71 0.92 0.47
C ALA A 36 -11.16 2.11 1.32
N ASN A 37 -10.52 2.30 2.48
CA ASN A 37 -10.88 3.32 3.46
C ASN A 37 -9.63 3.86 4.18
N SER A 38 -9.85 4.82 5.09
CA SER A 38 -8.78 5.50 5.84
C SER A 38 -8.08 4.60 6.86
N ASP A 39 -8.78 3.66 7.49
CA ASP A 39 -8.21 2.73 8.47
C ASP A 39 -7.21 1.77 7.81
N VAL A 40 -7.61 1.19 6.68
CA VAL A 40 -6.76 0.36 5.83
C VAL A 40 -5.56 1.15 5.32
N HIS A 41 -5.77 2.40 4.89
CA HIS A 41 -4.67 3.29 4.50
C HIS A 41 -3.65 3.46 5.65
N ARG A 42 -4.14 3.68 6.88
CA ARG A 42 -3.30 3.87 8.06
C ARG A 42 -2.51 2.60 8.41
N SER A 43 -3.14 1.42 8.34
CA SER A 43 -2.46 0.14 8.56
C SER A 43 -1.34 -0.09 7.55
N ILE A 44 -1.60 0.18 6.27
CA ILE A 44 -0.60 0.05 5.21
C ILE A 44 0.53 1.07 5.45
N ALA A 45 0.21 2.35 5.62
CA ALA A 45 1.20 3.40 5.87
C ALA A 45 2.07 3.06 7.08
N ARG A 46 1.48 2.56 8.18
CA ARG A 46 2.23 2.12 9.37
C ARG A 46 3.22 1.01 9.02
N TYR A 47 2.76 -0.05 8.35
CA TYR A 47 3.64 -1.14 7.93
C TYR A 47 4.79 -0.64 7.04
N LEU A 48 4.49 0.21 6.06
CA LEU A 48 5.52 0.78 5.18
C LEU A 48 6.54 1.61 5.96
N THR A 49 6.11 2.37 6.96
CA THR A 49 7.00 3.11 7.86
C THR A 49 7.84 2.17 8.74
N GLU A 50 7.24 1.12 9.31
CA GLU A 50 7.95 0.11 10.12
C GLU A 50 9.04 -0.61 9.32
N GLN A 51 8.76 -0.87 8.04
CA GLN A 51 9.73 -1.44 7.11
C GLN A 51 10.73 -0.42 6.55
N GLN A 52 10.67 0.84 7.00
CA GLN A 52 11.52 1.95 6.53
C GLN A 52 11.46 2.13 5.00
N LEU A 53 10.29 1.85 4.42
CA LEU A 53 10.08 1.96 2.98
C LEU A 53 9.76 3.40 2.59
N LYS A 54 10.34 3.82 1.47
CA LYS A 54 10.02 5.12 0.87
C LYS A 54 8.69 5.02 0.13
N TYR A 55 7.66 5.64 0.69
CA TYR A 55 6.36 5.78 0.05
C TYR A 55 5.88 7.23 0.10
N TYR A 56 4.95 7.56 -0.78
CA TYR A 56 4.24 8.83 -0.79
C TYR A 56 2.75 8.56 -0.81
N VAL A 57 2.01 9.40 -0.09
CA VAL A 57 0.56 9.35 -0.04
C VAL A 57 0.00 10.32 -1.07
N ILE A 58 -0.88 9.82 -1.93
CA ILE A 58 -1.65 10.64 -2.86
C ILE A 58 -3.06 10.75 -2.30
N THR A 59 -3.40 11.93 -1.79
CA THR A 59 -4.77 12.33 -1.47
C THR A 59 -5.37 13.02 -2.70
N PRO A 60 -6.36 12.42 -3.39
CA PRO A 60 -7.01 13.10 -4.50
C PRO A 60 -7.82 14.31 -3.99
N LYS A 61 -7.87 15.38 -4.80
CA LYS A 61 -8.62 16.62 -4.50
C LYS A 61 -10.14 16.44 -4.50
N THR A 62 -10.65 15.31 -4.98
CA THR A 62 -12.07 14.95 -5.05
C THR A 62 -12.30 13.71 -4.19
N ASN A 63 -13.56 13.39 -3.86
CA ASN A 63 -14.05 12.25 -3.05
C ASN A 63 -13.50 10.83 -3.38
N ALA A 64 -12.46 10.71 -4.20
CA ALA A 64 -11.72 9.49 -4.43
C ALA A 64 -10.90 9.08 -3.19
N ARG A 65 -10.70 7.77 -3.06
CA ARG A 65 -9.94 7.16 -1.96
C ARG A 65 -8.46 7.55 -2.04
N SER A 66 -7.86 7.89 -0.90
CA SER A 66 -6.41 8.11 -0.73
C SER A 66 -5.63 6.87 -1.15
N LYS A 67 -4.45 7.04 -1.77
CA LYS A 67 -3.64 5.93 -2.29
C LYS A 67 -2.22 6.05 -1.76
N ALA A 68 -1.62 4.92 -1.37
CA ALA A 68 -0.21 4.87 -1.00
C ALA A 68 0.60 4.39 -2.19
N VAL A 69 1.71 5.06 -2.52
CA VAL A 69 2.59 4.64 -3.62
C VAL A 69 4.00 4.47 -3.09
N LEU A 70 4.52 3.25 -3.18
CA LEU A 70 5.91 2.95 -2.87
C LEU A 70 6.79 3.28 -4.08
N LYS A 71 7.94 3.90 -3.81
CA LYS A 71 8.96 4.22 -4.80
C LYS A 71 10.27 3.55 -4.43
N GLY A 72 10.92 2.90 -5.40
CA GLY A 72 12.25 2.31 -5.19
C GLY A 72 12.20 1.13 -4.23
N LEU A 73 11.42 0.10 -4.58
CA LEU A 73 11.54 -1.20 -3.90
C LEU A 73 13.01 -1.64 -3.98
N PRO A 74 13.68 -1.97 -2.86
CA PRO A 74 15.03 -2.52 -2.92
C PRO A 74 14.98 -3.80 -3.77
N VAL A 75 15.75 -3.81 -4.87
CA VAL A 75 15.74 -4.86 -5.90
C VAL A 75 16.38 -6.14 -5.37
#